data_AF-A0A7R8Z9R3-F1
#
_entry.id   AF-A0A7R8Z9R3-F1
#
_cell.length_a   1.000
_cell.length_b   1.000
_cell.length_c   1.000
_cell.angle_alpha   90.00
_cell.angle_beta   90.00
_cell.angle_gamma   90.00
#
_symmetry.space_group_name_H-M   'P 1'
#
loop_
_entity.id
_entity.type
_entity.pdbx_description
1 polymer ?
#
loop_
_entity_poly.entity_id
_entity_poly.type
_entity_poly.pdbx_seq_one_letter_code
_entity_poly.pdbx_strand_id
1 'polypeptide(L)'
;MQQVNVPKQRRTFCKKCKKHRPHKVTQYKKSKERQASQGRRRYDRKQQGFGGQTKPIFRKKAKTTKKIVLRMECTECKYRKQIPLKRCKHFELGGDKKRKFSGVMSGLHTAATGQRSDGRPPDTTPFNSFR
;
A
#
# COMPACT_ATOMS: atom_id res chain seq x y z
N MET A 1 13.95 -10.71 4.86
CA MET A 1 13.29 -10.67 3.53
C MET A 1 13.20 -9.24 3.04
N GLN A 2 13.45 -8.97 1.76
CA GLN A 2 13.50 -7.60 1.25
C GLN A 2 12.08 -7.11 0.88
N GLN A 3 11.59 -6.12 1.61
CA GLN A 3 10.30 -5.46 1.38
C GLN A 3 10.39 -4.59 0.11
N VAL A 4 9.42 -4.75 -0.80
CA VAL A 4 9.36 -3.96 -2.04
C VAL A 4 8.41 -2.78 -1.81
N ASN A 5 8.96 -1.57 -1.81
CA ASN A 5 8.21 -0.32 -1.70
C ASN A 5 8.17 0.40 -3.06
N VAL A 6 6.96 0.76 -3.52
CA VAL A 6 6.74 1.54 -4.75
C VAL A 6 6.01 2.84 -4.41
N PRO A 7 6.44 4.00 -4.94
CA PRO A 7 5.77 5.27 -4.66
C PRO A 7 4.36 5.34 -5.28
N LYS A 8 3.43 6.03 -4.60
CA LYS A 8 2.05 6.27 -5.07
C LYS A 8 1.98 7.18 -6.30
N GLN A 9 3.04 7.92 -6.60
CA GLN A 9 3.15 8.78 -7.78
C GLN A 9 4.50 8.57 -8.46
N ARG A 10 4.49 8.44 -9.79
CA ARG A 10 5.72 8.28 -10.59
C ARG A 10 5.61 9.05 -11.90
N ARG A 11 6.64 9.82 -12.26
CA ARG A 11 6.74 10.45 -13.59
C ARG A 11 7.17 9.40 -14.61
N THR A 12 6.35 9.16 -15.63
CA THR A 12 6.66 8.18 -16.69
C THR A 12 6.08 8.64 -18.03
N PHE A 13 6.55 8.08 -19.13
CA PHE A 13 6.01 8.36 -20.45
C PHE A 13 4.53 7.96 -20.57
N CYS A 14 3.69 8.89 -21.01
CA CYS A 14 2.28 8.64 -21.35
C CYS A 14 2.13 8.50 -22.88
N LYS A 15 1.57 7.39 -23.35
CA LYS A 15 1.36 7.13 -24.79
C LYS A 15 0.39 8.13 -25.45
N LYS A 16 -0.69 8.50 -24.76
CA LYS A 16 -1.67 9.46 -25.31
C LYS A 16 -1.13 10.89 -25.36
N CYS A 17 -0.46 11.33 -24.30
CA CYS A 17 0.09 12.68 -24.22
C CYS A 17 1.45 12.83 -24.92
N LYS A 18 2.07 11.72 -25.34
CA LYS A 18 3.42 11.64 -25.93
C LYS A 18 4.52 12.36 -25.12
N LYS A 19 4.32 12.51 -23.80
CA LYS A 19 5.22 13.24 -22.90
C LYS A 19 5.31 12.58 -21.53
N HIS A 20 6.38 12.87 -20.79
CA HIS A 20 6.57 12.38 -19.42
C HIS A 20 5.71 13.15 -18.43
N ARG A 21 4.70 12.49 -17.86
CA ARG A 21 3.74 13.09 -16.94
C ARG A 21 3.69 12.34 -15.61
N PRO A 22 3.25 12.98 -14.51
CA PRO A 22 2.97 12.27 -13.27
C PRO A 22 1.83 11.26 -13.49
N HIS A 23 2.02 10.05 -12.99
CA HIS A 23 1.00 9.00 -12.98
C HIS A 23 0.68 8.62 -11.54
N LYS A 24 -0.60 8.47 -11.23
CA LYS A 24 -1.08 7.84 -10.00
C LYS A 24 -0.87 6.33 -10.13
N VAL A 25 -0.16 5.75 -9.16
CA VAL A 25 0.16 4.33 -9.11
C VAL A 25 -0.82 3.65 -8.17
N THR A 26 -1.50 2.61 -8.65
CA THR A 26 -2.39 1.77 -7.84
C THR A 26 -2.08 0.30 -8.09
N GLN A 27 -2.47 -0.58 -7.17
CA GLN A 27 -2.38 -2.01 -7.39
C GLN A 27 -3.54 -2.48 -8.26
N TYR A 28 -3.26 -3.27 -9.30
CA TYR A 28 -4.30 -3.93 -10.07
C TYR A 28 -4.96 -5.03 -9.24
N LYS A 29 -6.29 -5.04 -9.22
CA LYS A 29 -7.11 -6.12 -8.67
C LYS A 29 -7.94 -6.74 -9.81
N LYS A 30 -7.99 -8.07 -9.87
CA LYS A 30 -8.86 -8.78 -10.81
C LYS A 30 -10.31 -8.49 -10.44
N SER A 31 -11.13 -8.13 -11.42
CA SER A 31 -12.57 -7.91 -11.24
C SER A 31 -13.33 -9.24 -11.10
N LYS A 32 -14.60 -9.16 -10.68
CA LYS A 32 -15.53 -10.29 -10.74
C LYS A 32 -15.65 -10.80 -12.17
N GLU A 33 -15.79 -12.11 -12.33
CA GLU A 33 -15.99 -12.74 -13.62
C GLU A 33 -17.40 -12.42 -14.17
N ARG A 34 -17.49 -12.16 -15.48
CA ARG A 34 -18.75 -11.87 -16.17
C ARG A 34 -19.44 -13.16 -16.59
N GLN A 35 -20.66 -13.38 -16.10
CA GLN A 35 -21.48 -14.57 -16.41
C GLN A 35 -21.86 -14.67 -17.90
N ALA A 36 -22.15 -13.54 -18.54
CA ALA A 36 -22.52 -13.50 -19.97
C ALA A 36 -21.34 -13.76 -20.93
N SER A 37 -20.11 -13.95 -20.43
CA SER A 37 -18.96 -14.26 -21.29
C SER A 37 -19.16 -15.61 -21.99
N GLN A 38 -18.74 -15.72 -23.25
CA GLN A 38 -18.98 -16.91 -24.07
C GLN A 38 -18.42 -18.18 -23.41
N GLY A 39 -17.21 -18.10 -22.84
CA GLY A 39 -16.59 -19.22 -22.13
C GLY A 39 -17.39 -19.67 -20.92
N ARG A 40 -17.90 -18.71 -20.14
CA ARG A 40 -18.72 -19.00 -18.97
C ARG A 40 -20.08 -19.59 -19.35
N ARG A 41 -20.77 -19.01 -20.34
CA ARG A 41 -22.03 -19.55 -20.91
C ARG A 41 -21.87 -20.99 -21.39
N ARG A 42 -20.77 -21.28 -22.10
CA ARG A 42 -20.46 -22.64 -22.57
C ARG A 42 -20.19 -23.60 -21.41
N TYR A 43 -19.47 -23.14 -20.37
CA TYR A 43 -19.19 -23.94 -19.18
C TYR A 43 -20.48 -24.27 -18.42
N ASP A 44 -21.33 -23.27 -18.18
CA ASP A 44 -22.58 -23.44 -17.46
C ASP A 44 -23.54 -24.38 -18.22
N ARG A 45 -23.66 -24.25 -19.54
CA ARG A 45 -24.42 -25.20 -20.38
C ARG A 45 -23.84 -26.61 -20.33
N LYS A 46 -22.51 -26.77 -20.32
CA LYS A 46 -21.87 -28.09 -20.21
C LYS A 46 -22.11 -28.71 -18.83
N GLN A 47 -22.24 -27.88 -17.80
CA GLN A 47 -22.38 -28.30 -16.41
C GLN A 47 -23.83 -28.64 -16.02
N GLN A 48 -24.81 -28.37 -16.89
CA GLN A 48 -26.23 -28.69 -16.66
C GLN A 48 -26.51 -30.19 -16.80
N GLY A 49 -27.49 -30.69 -16.05
CA GLY A 49 -27.90 -32.09 -16.06
C GLY A 49 -27.04 -32.99 -15.17
N PHE A 50 -27.03 -34.29 -15.48
CA PHE A 50 -26.27 -35.30 -14.76
C PHE A 50 -24.87 -35.50 -15.38
N GLY A 51 -23.92 -36.03 -14.61
CA GLY A 51 -22.55 -36.29 -15.08
C GLY A 51 -21.43 -35.59 -14.30
N GLY A 52 -21.77 -34.87 -13.22
CA GLY A 52 -20.79 -34.33 -12.27
C GLY A 52 -19.93 -33.21 -12.85
N GLN A 53 -18.65 -33.15 -12.44
CA GLN A 53 -17.74 -32.07 -12.81
C GLN A 53 -17.16 -32.25 -14.23
N THR A 54 -17.49 -31.33 -15.15
CA THR A 54 -17.19 -31.52 -16.60
C THR A 54 -15.87 -30.92 -17.11
N LYS A 55 -15.15 -30.16 -16.27
CA LYS A 55 -13.83 -29.58 -16.57
C LYS A 55 -12.86 -29.78 -15.40
N PRO A 56 -11.55 -29.92 -15.67
CA PRO A 56 -10.56 -30.18 -14.63
C PRO A 56 -10.44 -29.01 -13.65
N ILE A 57 -10.38 -29.34 -12.35
CA ILE A 57 -10.07 -28.40 -11.26
C ILE A 57 -8.59 -28.54 -10.92
N PHE A 58 -7.83 -27.46 -11.04
CA PHE A 58 -6.41 -27.47 -10.72
C PHE A 58 -6.17 -27.48 -9.20
N ARG A 59 -5.69 -28.61 -8.64
CA ARG A 59 -5.46 -28.80 -7.20
C ARG A 59 -4.01 -28.58 -6.75
N LYS A 60 -3.02 -28.89 -7.59
CA LYS A 60 -1.59 -28.91 -7.23
C LYS A 60 -0.90 -27.53 -7.38
N LYS A 61 -1.27 -26.54 -6.56
CA LYS A 61 -0.66 -25.20 -6.59
C LYS A 61 0.76 -25.20 -5.98
N ALA A 62 1.79 -24.98 -6.81
CA ALA A 62 3.17 -24.88 -6.33
C ALA A 62 3.62 -23.45 -5.96
N LYS A 63 3.05 -22.43 -6.62
CA LYS A 63 3.51 -21.04 -6.44
C LYS A 63 2.84 -20.39 -5.24
N THR A 64 3.65 -19.85 -4.32
CA THR A 64 3.21 -19.19 -3.08
C THR A 64 2.89 -17.71 -3.25
N THR A 65 3.49 -17.05 -4.25
CA THR A 65 3.30 -15.62 -4.53
C THR A 65 2.72 -15.38 -5.93
N LYS A 66 2.23 -14.18 -6.19
CA LYS A 66 1.74 -13.74 -7.52
C LYS A 66 2.64 -12.63 -8.07
N LYS A 67 2.63 -12.40 -9.38
CA LYS A 67 3.21 -11.19 -9.96
C LYS A 67 2.28 -10.02 -9.64
N ILE A 68 2.80 -8.98 -9.02
CA ILE A 68 2.02 -7.77 -8.73
C ILE A 68 2.04 -6.89 -9.97
N VAL A 69 0.85 -6.46 -10.40
CA VAL A 69 0.69 -5.57 -11.55
C VAL A 69 0.29 -4.20 -11.04
N LEU A 70 1.03 -3.17 -11.45
CA LEU A 70 0.74 -1.78 -11.16
C LEU A 70 -0.16 -1.22 -12.24
N ARG A 71 -1.21 -0.49 -11.85
CA ARG A 71 -2.04 0.32 -12.72
C ARG A 71 -1.59 1.78 -12.60
N MET A 72 -0.99 2.27 -13.67
CA MET A 72 -0.50 3.64 -13.80
C MET A 72 -1.55 4.47 -14.51
N GLU A 73 -2.14 5.44 -13.83
CA GLU A 73 -3.14 6.36 -14.39
C GLU A 73 -2.52 7.75 -14.59
N CYS A 74 -2.52 8.25 -15.82
CA CYS A 74 -2.05 9.61 -16.12
C CYS A 74 -3.01 10.63 -15.50
N THR A 75 -2.48 11.65 -14.82
CA THR A 75 -3.29 12.69 -14.18
C THR A 75 -4.05 13.57 -15.16
N GLU A 76 -3.49 13.81 -16.35
CA GLU A 76 -4.09 14.70 -17.38
C GLU A 76 -5.14 13.96 -18.22
N CYS A 77 -4.74 12.92 -18.95
CA CYS A 77 -5.61 12.24 -19.92
C CYS A 77 -6.35 11.01 -19.37
N LYS A 78 -6.16 10.66 -18.09
CA LYS A 78 -6.74 9.47 -17.42
C LYS A 78 -6.43 8.14 -18.13
N TYR A 79 -5.46 8.12 -19.05
CA TYR A 79 -5.00 6.90 -19.69
C TYR A 79 -4.34 5.98 -18.67
N ARG A 80 -4.68 4.69 -18.75
CA ARG A 80 -4.23 3.66 -17.83
C ARG A 80 -3.32 2.68 -18.55
N LYS A 81 -2.13 2.44 -18.01
CA LYS A 81 -1.22 1.36 -18.45
C LYS A 81 -0.92 0.41 -17.30
N GLN A 82 -0.70 -0.86 -17.64
CA GLN A 82 -0.38 -1.91 -16.68
C GLN A 82 1.11 -2.26 -16.77
N ILE A 83 1.79 -2.34 -15.64
CA ILE A 83 3.21 -2.72 -15.56
C ILE A 83 3.35 -3.88 -14.57
N PRO A 84 3.74 -5.09 -15.02
CA PRO A 84 4.01 -6.21 -14.13
C PRO A 84 5.36 -6.04 -13.43
N LEU A 85 5.40 -6.31 -12.13
CA LEU A 85 6.63 -6.45 -11.35
C LEU A 85 7.07 -7.91 -11.27
N LYS A 86 8.30 -8.13 -10.78
CA LYS A 86 8.77 -9.45 -10.34
C LYS A 86 7.92 -9.93 -9.14
N ARG A 87 7.90 -11.23 -8.90
CA ARG A 87 7.19 -11.81 -7.74
C ARG A 87 7.86 -11.35 -6.45
N CYS A 88 7.07 -10.91 -5.50
CA CYS A 88 7.51 -10.52 -4.16
C CYS A 88 6.53 -11.09 -3.12
N LYS A 89 7.03 -11.33 -1.89
CA LYS A 89 6.22 -11.81 -0.77
C LYS A 89 5.49 -10.66 -0.06
N HIS A 90 6.22 -9.57 0.19
CA HIS A 90 5.70 -8.35 0.82
C HIS A 90 5.83 -7.18 -0.14
N PHE A 91 4.72 -6.47 -0.36
CA PHE A 91 4.63 -5.33 -1.26
C PHE A 91 3.85 -4.22 -0.60
N GLU A 92 4.43 -3.02 -0.63
CA GLU A 92 3.85 -1.82 -0.06
C GLU A 92 3.83 -0.70 -1.08
N LEU A 93 2.77 0.09 -1.03
CA LEU A 93 2.57 1.21 -1.94
C LEU A 93 2.59 2.52 -1.15
N GLY A 94 3.69 3.26 -1.28
CA GLY A 94 3.94 4.51 -0.57
C GLY A 94 4.28 4.33 0.90
N GLY A 95 5.04 3.28 1.23
CA GLY A 95 5.61 3.11 2.58
C GLY A 95 6.75 4.10 2.83
N ASP A 96 7.23 4.15 4.07
CA ASP A 96 8.28 5.09 4.47
C ASP A 96 9.59 4.84 3.72
N LYS A 97 10.24 5.95 3.36
CA LYS A 97 11.59 5.89 2.78
C LYS A 97 12.55 5.50 3.90
N LYS A 98 13.38 4.49 3.65
CA LYS A 98 14.47 4.14 4.56
C LYS A 98 15.40 5.34 4.72
N ARG A 99 15.50 5.90 5.92
CA ARG A 99 16.49 6.93 6.25
C ARG A 99 17.88 6.28 6.27
N LYS A 100 18.89 6.95 5.73
CA LYS A 100 20.28 6.54 5.91
C LYS A 100 20.72 7.13 7.25
N PHE A 101 20.91 6.26 8.25
CA PHE A 101 21.46 6.55 9.58
C PHE A 101 20.66 7.54 10.45
N SER A 102 19.73 7.00 11.26
CA SER A 102 19.40 7.60 12.55
C SER A 102 19.90 6.62 13.61
N GLY A 103 21.07 6.92 14.18
CA GLY A 103 21.67 6.14 15.25
C GLY A 103 20.67 5.89 16.36
N VAL A 104 20.48 4.61 16.67
CA VAL A 104 19.89 4.19 17.94
C VAL A 104 20.88 4.60 19.02
N MET A 105 20.66 5.74 19.68
CA MET A 105 21.19 5.93 21.04
C MET A 105 20.21 5.24 22.00
N SER A 106 20.34 3.93 22.09
CA SER A 106 19.78 3.16 23.20
C SER A 106 20.88 2.98 24.24
N GLY A 107 20.75 3.69 25.36
CA GLY A 107 21.51 3.41 26.58
C GLY A 107 22.57 4.44 26.95
N LEU A 108 22.19 5.40 27.79
CA LEU A 108 23.01 5.83 28.92
C LEU A 108 22.06 6.32 30.01
N HIS A 109 21.81 5.43 30.96
CA HIS A 109 21.50 5.83 32.33
C HIS A 109 22.76 6.53 32.86
N THR A 110 22.66 7.81 33.19
CA THR A 110 23.60 8.45 34.10
C THR A 110 22.81 9.25 35.10
N ALA A 111 22.98 8.87 36.35
CA ALA A 111 22.41 9.50 37.53
C ALA A 111 22.75 10.99 37.56
N ALA A 112 21.76 11.82 37.90
CA ALA A 112 21.99 13.18 38.37
C ALA A 112 21.53 13.24 39.82
N THR A 113 22.50 13.01 40.71
CA THR A 113 22.53 13.51 42.09
C THR A 113 22.13 14.99 42.13
N GLY A 114 21.28 15.34 43.08
CA GLY A 114 20.84 16.72 43.28
C GLY A 114 21.93 17.66 43.80
N GLN A 115 21.65 18.96 43.72
CA GLN A 115 21.73 19.95 44.81
C GLN A 115 21.36 21.35 44.30
N ARG A 116 20.35 21.97 44.97
CA ARG A 116 20.18 23.40 45.34
C ARG A 116 20.11 24.41 44.16
N SER A 117 19.32 25.48 44.16
CA SER A 117 18.92 26.40 45.22
C SER A 117 17.80 27.33 44.72
N ASP A 118 16.88 27.64 45.63
CA ASP A 118 16.22 28.94 45.83
C ASP A 118 15.25 29.53 44.78
N GLY A 119 14.05 29.87 45.25
CA GLY A 119 13.51 31.20 44.97
C GLY A 119 12.07 31.34 44.46
N ARG A 120 11.10 31.03 45.34
CA ARG A 120 9.79 31.70 45.52
C ARG A 120 8.64 31.44 44.50
N PRO A 121 7.45 30.99 44.96
CA PRO A 121 6.24 30.88 44.13
C PRO A 121 5.51 32.24 44.01
N PRO A 122 4.78 32.54 42.93
CA PRO A 122 3.75 33.56 42.98
C PRO A 122 2.48 33.01 43.64
N ASP A 123 2.13 33.65 44.74
CA ASP A 123 1.01 33.35 45.60
C ASP A 123 -0.35 33.47 44.90
N THR A 124 -1.17 32.45 45.10
CA THR A 124 -2.62 32.54 44.99
C THR A 124 -3.18 33.22 46.22
N THR A 125 -3.86 34.36 46.08
CA THR A 125 -4.87 34.81 47.05
C THR A 125 -6.11 35.38 46.35
N PRO A 126 -7.27 35.33 47.02
CA PRO A 126 -8.58 35.23 46.38
C PRO A 126 -9.47 36.48 46.56
N PHE A 127 -10.59 36.50 45.83
CA PHE A 127 -11.90 37.00 46.26
C PHE A 127 -12.02 38.44 46.82
N ASN A 128 -12.60 39.32 45.98
CA ASN A 128 -13.90 40.01 46.18
C ASN A 128 -13.95 41.56 46.22
N SER A 129 -15.04 42.01 45.59
CA SER A 129 -15.94 43.14 45.85
C SER A 129 -15.58 44.60 45.47
N PHE A 130 -16.64 45.26 44.95
CA PHE A 130 -16.88 46.69 44.69
C PHE A 130 -16.28 47.30 43.41
N ARG A 131 -17.09 47.38 42.34
CA ARG A 131 -17.98 48.54 42.11
C ARG A 131 -19.08 48.20 41.10
#